data_AF-A0A1V2ZC94-F1
#
_entry.id   AF-A0A1V2ZC94-F1
#
_cell.length_a   1.000
_cell.length_b   1.000
_cell.length_c   1.000
_cell.angle_alpha   90.00
_cell.angle_beta   90.00
_cell.angle_gamma   90.00
#
_symmetry.space_group_name_H-M   'P 1'
#
loop_
_entity.id
_entity.type
_entity.pdbx_description
1 polymer ?
#
loop_
_entity_poly.entity_id
_entity_poly.type
_entity_poly.pdbx_seq_one_letter_code
_entity_poly.pdbx_strand_id
1 'polypeptide(L)'
;MRRRRAGAGGAVLVATVLLAGCAPTEGCRGWSTTLTVSVEGPGSGSVADVRLCSGEVCSRPEAITPDGAPTYPLARDADGGWVFEVGTDPPDEATVTLADRSGEVLIEREQPLSWRLLGEPEGPECGWRAQSRTLVIAVPEPRGSVFGTR
;
A
#
# COMPACT_ATOMS: atom_id res chain seq x y z
N MET A 1 -27.38 65.01 57.78
CA MET A 1 -27.78 64.16 56.64
C MET A 1 -26.62 63.25 56.26
N ARG A 2 -26.85 61.93 56.19
CA ARG A 2 -25.89 60.90 55.77
C ARG A 2 -25.48 61.10 54.32
N ARG A 3 -24.21 60.81 53.99
CA ARG A 3 -23.83 60.01 52.82
C ARG A 3 -22.37 59.54 52.94
N ARG A 4 -22.22 58.30 53.41
CA ARG A 4 -21.06 57.46 53.12
C ARG A 4 -21.23 56.92 51.71
N ARG A 5 -20.18 56.95 50.89
CA ARG A 5 -20.04 56.01 49.76
C ARG A 5 -18.58 55.56 49.67
N ALA A 6 -18.35 54.35 50.16
CA ALA A 6 -17.21 53.53 49.83
C ALA A 6 -17.32 53.11 48.37
N GLY A 7 -16.21 53.18 47.63
CA GLY A 7 -16.10 52.68 46.27
C GLY A 7 -14.77 51.94 46.16
N ALA A 8 -14.76 50.68 46.54
CA ALA A 8 -13.70 49.74 46.22
C ALA A 8 -14.40 48.52 45.61
N GLY A 9 -14.43 48.48 44.28
CA GLY A 9 -14.89 47.33 43.50
C GLY A 9 -13.78 46.97 42.55
N GLY A 10 -12.93 46.02 42.97
CA GLY A 10 -11.82 45.52 42.17
C GLY A 10 -12.33 44.87 40.89
N ALA A 11 -11.68 45.20 39.77
CA ALA A 11 -11.92 44.56 38.49
C ALA A 11 -11.50 43.08 38.58
N VAL A 12 -12.47 42.18 38.45
CA VAL A 12 -12.21 40.75 38.26
C VAL A 12 -11.72 40.57 36.83
N LEU A 13 -10.40 40.38 36.67
CA LEU A 13 -9.79 39.93 35.42
C LEU A 13 -10.28 38.51 35.13
N VAL A 14 -11.24 38.41 34.19
CA VAL A 14 -11.66 37.13 33.61
C VAL A 14 -10.52 36.64 32.71
N ALA A 15 -9.69 35.74 33.23
CA ALA A 15 -8.68 35.05 32.46
C ALA A 15 -9.37 34.03 31.55
N THR A 16 -9.59 34.39 30.29
CA THR A 16 -9.99 33.45 29.23
C THR A 16 -8.82 32.53 28.92
N VAL A 17 -8.81 31.36 29.56
CA VAL A 17 -7.95 30.23 29.20
C VAL A 17 -8.39 29.74 27.82
N LEU A 18 -7.66 30.15 26.78
CA LEU A 18 -7.76 29.56 25.45
C LEU A 18 -7.29 28.11 25.57
N LEU A 19 -8.24 27.18 25.70
CA LEU A 19 -8.02 25.77 25.42
C LEU A 19 -7.59 25.68 23.95
N ALA A 20 -6.28 25.68 23.70
CA ALA A 20 -5.74 25.16 22.46
C ALA A 20 -6.20 23.70 22.39
N GLY A 21 -7.31 23.47 21.70
CA GLY A 21 -7.82 22.13 21.47
C GLY A 21 -6.73 21.37 20.74
N CYS A 22 -6.27 20.28 21.34
CA CYS A 22 -5.63 19.20 20.61
C CYS A 22 -6.63 18.77 19.53
N ALA A 23 -6.51 19.32 18.33
CA ALA A 23 -7.03 18.63 17.17
C ALA A 23 -6.30 17.28 17.16
N PRO A 24 -7.02 16.14 17.15
CA PRO A 24 -6.34 14.90 16.86
C PRO A 24 -5.62 15.12 15.54
N THR A 25 -4.32 14.84 15.49
CA THR A 25 -3.71 14.48 14.22
C THR A 25 -4.56 13.33 13.71
N GLU A 26 -5.50 13.61 12.79
CA GLU A 26 -6.14 12.57 12.00
C GLU A 26 -4.97 11.92 11.26
N GLY A 27 -4.36 10.91 11.89
CA GLY A 27 -3.40 10.05 11.20
C GLY A 27 -4.10 9.57 9.95
N CYS A 28 -3.37 9.52 8.85
CA CYS A 28 -3.85 9.03 7.57
C CYS A 28 -4.72 7.80 7.86
N ARG A 29 -6.03 7.86 7.56
CA ARG A 29 -6.92 6.77 7.97
C ARG A 29 -6.31 5.52 7.34
N GLY A 30 -6.19 4.43 8.10
CA GLY A 30 -5.39 3.25 7.76
C GLY A 30 -5.89 2.45 6.55
N TRP A 31 -6.03 3.11 5.41
CA TRP A 31 -6.30 2.52 4.11
C TRP A 31 -4.96 2.29 3.43
N SER A 32 -4.85 1.16 2.75
CA SER A 32 -3.74 0.89 1.85
C SER A 32 -4.29 0.43 0.51
N THR A 33 -3.61 0.84 -0.56
CA THR A 33 -3.90 0.34 -1.90
C THR A 33 -3.20 -0.99 -2.08
N THR A 34 -3.89 -1.93 -2.72
CA THR A 34 -3.36 -3.25 -3.03
C THR A 34 -3.30 -3.49 -4.54
N LEU A 35 -2.24 -4.18 -4.95
CA LEU A 35 -2.10 -4.76 -6.28
C LEU A 35 -2.21 -6.28 -6.15
N THR A 36 -3.25 -6.87 -6.72
CA THR A 36 -3.33 -8.33 -6.84
C THR A 36 -2.74 -8.75 -8.18
N VAL A 37 -1.77 -9.66 -8.17
CA VAL A 37 -1.31 -10.34 -9.39
C VAL A 37 -2.01 -11.68 -9.46
N SER A 38 -2.73 -11.90 -10.56
CA SER A 38 -3.35 -13.19 -10.90
C SER A 38 -2.59 -13.80 -12.07
N VAL A 39 -2.28 -15.09 -11.97
CA VAL A 39 -1.49 -15.81 -12.96
C VAL A 39 -2.39 -16.77 -13.71
N GLU A 40 -2.36 -16.69 -15.04
CA GLU A 40 -3.22 -17.49 -15.91
C GLU A 40 -2.40 -18.17 -17.02
N GLY A 41 -3.05 -19.01 -17.82
CA GLY A 41 -2.44 -19.69 -18.95
C GLY A 41 -1.84 -21.06 -18.62
N PRO A 42 -1.36 -21.78 -19.64
CA PRO A 42 -0.99 -23.20 -19.51
C PRO A 42 0.24 -23.44 -18.62
N GLY A 43 1.11 -22.45 -18.42
CA GLY A 43 2.24 -22.55 -17.51
C GLY A 43 1.98 -22.06 -16.08
N SER A 44 0.76 -21.64 -15.76
CA SER A 44 0.41 -21.09 -14.43
C SER A 44 0.74 -22.06 -13.28
N GLY A 45 0.54 -23.37 -13.46
CA GLY A 45 0.83 -24.38 -12.45
C GLY A 45 2.31 -24.55 -12.10
N SER A 46 3.22 -24.01 -12.91
CA SER A 46 4.67 -24.00 -12.64
C SER A 46 5.11 -22.80 -11.79
N VAL A 47 4.28 -21.76 -11.67
CA VAL A 47 4.62 -20.57 -10.88
C VAL A 47 4.52 -20.90 -9.40
N ALA A 48 5.62 -20.71 -8.68
CA ALA A 48 5.71 -20.90 -7.24
C ALA A 48 5.89 -19.58 -6.49
N ASP A 49 6.53 -18.60 -7.11
CA ASP A 49 6.83 -17.31 -6.52
C ASP A 49 6.53 -16.16 -7.49
N VAL A 50 6.07 -15.04 -6.94
CA VAL A 50 5.84 -13.80 -7.70
C VAL A 50 6.47 -12.66 -6.91
N ARG A 51 7.35 -11.93 -7.58
CA ARG A 51 8.03 -10.76 -7.03
C ARG A 51 7.59 -9.51 -7.77
N LEU A 52 7.30 -8.47 -7.01
CA LEU A 52 6.98 -7.12 -7.49
C LEU A 52 8.14 -6.18 -7.13
N CYS A 53 8.68 -5.45 -8.09
CA CYS A 53 9.69 -4.41 -7.85
C CYS A 53 9.27 -3.08 -8.48
N SER A 54 9.53 -1.98 -7.81
CA SER A 54 9.41 -0.63 -8.37
C SER A 54 10.60 0.21 -7.89
N GLY A 55 11.40 0.69 -8.84
CA GLY A 55 12.72 1.26 -8.55
C GLY A 55 13.57 0.29 -7.72
N GLU A 56 14.06 0.78 -6.57
CA GLU A 56 14.92 0.00 -5.66
C GLU A 56 14.10 -0.85 -4.63
N VAL A 57 12.78 -0.69 -4.59
CA VAL A 57 11.90 -1.38 -3.64
C VAL A 57 11.33 -2.63 -4.28
N CYS A 58 11.52 -3.77 -3.62
CA CYS A 58 10.97 -5.05 -4.06
C CYS A 58 10.19 -5.71 -2.94
N SER A 59 9.15 -6.47 -3.32
CA SER A 59 8.47 -7.39 -2.43
C SER A 59 9.44 -8.46 -1.95
N ARG A 60 9.34 -8.77 -0.67
CA ARG A 60 10.05 -9.87 -0.02
C ARG A 60 9.07 -10.54 0.95
N PRO A 61 9.21 -11.85 1.18
CA PRO A 61 8.49 -12.51 2.25
C PRO A 61 8.73 -11.79 3.58
N GLU A 62 7.66 -11.60 4.36
CA GLU A 62 7.73 -10.91 5.65
C GLU A 62 8.77 -11.54 6.59
N ALA A 63 8.84 -12.87 6.59
CA ALA A 63 9.77 -13.66 7.41
C ALA A 63 11.27 -13.35 7.21
N ILE A 64 11.65 -12.72 6.08
CA ILE A 64 13.05 -12.40 5.76
C ILE A 64 13.29 -10.90 5.55
N THR A 65 12.28 -10.06 5.79
CA THR A 65 12.42 -8.61 5.65
C THR A 65 12.94 -8.04 6.98
N PRO A 66 14.10 -7.35 7.00
CA PRO A 66 14.55 -6.66 8.21
C PRO A 66 13.54 -5.59 8.63
N ASP A 67 13.36 -5.40 9.94
CA ASP A 67 12.46 -4.39 10.48
C ASP A 67 12.75 -3.00 9.88
N GLY A 68 11.72 -2.37 9.33
CA GLY A 68 11.79 -1.03 8.74
C GLY A 68 12.44 -0.95 7.35
N ALA A 69 12.88 -2.06 6.76
CA ALA A 69 13.36 -2.06 5.38
C ALA A 69 12.18 -1.87 4.39
N PRO A 70 12.29 -0.96 3.40
CA PRO A 70 11.27 -0.81 2.37
C PRO A 70 11.06 -2.13 1.61
N THR A 71 9.80 -2.56 1.54
CA THR A 71 9.34 -3.74 0.83
C THR A 71 7.88 -3.53 0.46
N TYR A 72 7.39 -4.28 -0.54
CA TYR A 72 5.97 -4.47 -0.72
C TYR A 72 5.55 -5.75 -0.01
N PRO A 73 4.81 -5.69 1.12
CA PRO A 73 4.29 -6.86 1.80
C PRO A 73 3.47 -7.73 0.84
N LEU A 74 3.67 -9.05 0.91
CA LEU A 74 3.04 -10.02 0.04
C LEU A 74 2.17 -10.98 0.86
N ALA A 75 0.91 -11.12 0.46
CA ALA A 75 -0.01 -12.15 0.94
C ALA A 75 -0.56 -13.00 -0.22
N ARG A 76 -1.20 -14.12 0.10
CA ARG A 76 -2.00 -14.90 -0.85
C ARG A 76 -3.48 -14.70 -0.57
N ASP A 77 -4.28 -14.46 -1.61
CA ASP A 77 -5.73 -14.44 -1.47
C ASP A 77 -6.34 -15.86 -1.55
N ALA A 78 -7.66 -15.96 -1.34
CA ALA A 78 -8.38 -17.24 -1.34
C ALA A 78 -8.45 -17.91 -2.72
N ASP A 79 -8.32 -17.14 -3.80
CA ASP A 79 -8.35 -17.61 -5.19
C ASP A 79 -6.94 -17.94 -5.71
N GLY A 80 -5.92 -17.77 -4.87
CA GLY A 80 -4.53 -18.06 -5.18
C GLY A 80 -3.79 -16.89 -5.85
N GLY A 81 -4.35 -15.68 -5.89
CA GLY A 81 -3.65 -14.47 -6.29
C GLY A 81 -2.58 -14.05 -5.28
N TRP A 82 -1.63 -13.24 -5.74
CA TRP A 82 -0.55 -12.65 -4.96
C TRP A 82 -0.90 -11.18 -4.69
N VAL A 83 -1.16 -10.85 -3.44
CA VAL A 83 -1.62 -9.51 -3.03
C VAL A 83 -0.45 -8.73 -2.47
N PHE A 84 -0.09 -7.64 -3.15
CA PHE A 84 0.95 -6.71 -2.74
C PHE A 84 0.33 -5.47 -2.12
N GLU A 85 0.77 -5.09 -0.92
CA GLU A 85 0.41 -3.80 -0.32
C GLU A 85 1.34 -2.71 -0.86
N VAL A 86 0.80 -1.81 -1.67
CA VAL A 86 1.55 -0.70 -2.31
C VAL A 86 1.34 0.64 -1.60
N GLY A 87 0.60 0.63 -0.49
CA GLY A 87 0.48 1.76 0.43
C GLY A 87 -0.32 2.93 -0.14
N THR A 88 0.08 4.14 0.24
CA THR A 88 -0.60 5.41 -0.08
C THR A 88 0.04 6.18 -1.23
N ASP A 89 1.17 5.68 -1.73
CA ASP A 89 1.88 6.20 -2.90
C ASP A 89 2.15 5.03 -3.87
N PRO A 90 1.09 4.53 -4.54
CA PRO A 90 1.22 3.36 -5.38
C PRO A 90 2.07 3.68 -6.62
N PRO A 91 2.97 2.79 -7.06
CA PRO A 91 3.90 3.09 -8.13
C PRO A 91 3.20 3.12 -9.49
N ASP A 92 3.63 4.02 -10.38
CA ASP A 92 3.11 4.10 -11.77
C ASP A 92 3.63 2.96 -12.68
N GLU A 93 4.66 2.25 -12.23
CA GLU A 93 5.28 1.13 -12.95
C GLU A 93 5.84 0.12 -11.95
N ALA A 94 5.75 -1.16 -12.29
CA ALA A 94 6.43 -2.21 -11.55
C ALA A 94 6.93 -3.32 -12.48
N THR A 95 8.09 -3.89 -12.16
CA THR A 95 8.55 -5.15 -12.73
C THR A 95 7.93 -6.30 -11.94
N VAL A 96 7.27 -7.21 -12.65
CA VAL A 96 6.74 -8.46 -12.09
C VAL A 96 7.59 -9.62 -12.59
N THR A 97 8.20 -10.34 -11.66
CA THR A 97 8.99 -11.56 -11.93
C THR A 97 8.22 -12.77 -11.39
N LEU A 98 7.97 -13.75 -12.25
CA LEU A 98 7.36 -15.03 -11.91
C LEU A 98 8.43 -16.11 -11.95
N ALA A 99 8.57 -16.86 -10.87
CA ALA A 99 9.57 -17.92 -10.75
C ALA A 99 8.95 -19.25 -10.35
N ASP A 100 9.63 -20.34 -10.71
CA ASP A 100 9.26 -21.69 -10.30
C ASP A 100 9.79 -22.04 -8.89
N ARG A 101 9.56 -23.27 -8.43
CA ARG A 101 10.01 -23.71 -7.08
C ARG A 101 11.52 -23.79 -6.93
N SER A 102 12.26 -23.90 -8.03
CA SER A 102 13.73 -23.92 -8.03
C SER A 102 14.33 -22.50 -8.01
N GLY A 103 13.48 -21.48 -8.21
CA GLY A 103 13.89 -20.09 -8.37
C GLY A 103 14.24 -19.73 -9.82
N GLU A 104 13.95 -20.60 -10.79
CA GLU A 104 14.10 -20.27 -12.21
C GLU A 104 13.06 -19.23 -12.60
N VAL A 105 13.50 -18.13 -13.22
CA VAL A 105 12.62 -17.09 -13.73
C VAL A 105 11.90 -17.61 -14.97
N LEU A 106 10.58 -17.77 -14.86
CA LEU A 106 9.72 -18.16 -15.97
C LEU A 106 9.40 -16.96 -16.85
N ILE A 107 9.09 -15.83 -16.23
CA ILE A 107 8.74 -14.56 -16.88
C ILE A 107 9.24 -13.41 -16.02
N GLU A 108 9.74 -12.38 -16.67
CA GLU A 108 9.94 -11.06 -16.07
C GLU A 108 9.36 -10.01 -17.03
N ARG A 109 8.50 -9.13 -16.51
CA ARG A 109 7.87 -8.08 -17.32
C ARG A 109 7.70 -6.81 -16.51
N GLU A 110 8.07 -5.70 -17.12
CA GLU A 110 7.65 -4.37 -16.71
C GLU A 110 6.16 -4.17 -17.01
N GLN A 111 5.44 -3.55 -16.08
CA GLN A 111 4.00 -3.35 -16.12
C GLN A 111 3.68 -1.91 -15.78
N PRO A 112 3.13 -1.13 -16.71
CA PRO A 112 2.59 0.18 -16.39
C PRO A 112 1.33 0.01 -15.52
N LEU A 113 1.28 0.76 -14.43
CA LEU A 113 0.23 0.72 -13.43
C LEU A 113 -0.51 2.05 -13.39
N SER A 114 -1.61 2.15 -14.11
CA SER A 114 -2.53 3.27 -13.97
C SER A 114 -3.50 3.07 -12.82
N TRP A 115 -3.55 4.03 -11.91
CA TRP A 115 -4.39 4.00 -10.72
C TRP A 115 -5.59 4.93 -10.87
N ARG A 116 -6.77 4.45 -10.49
CA ARG A 116 -7.94 5.31 -10.34
C ARG A 116 -7.96 5.89 -8.94
N LEU A 117 -7.83 7.20 -8.83
CA LEU A 117 -7.92 7.90 -7.56
C LEU A 117 -9.38 7.94 -7.08
N LEU A 118 -9.59 7.67 -5.78
CA LEU A 118 -10.91 7.55 -5.14
C LEU A 118 -11.32 8.82 -4.37
N GLY A 119 -10.48 9.85 -4.37
CA GLY A 119 -10.76 11.13 -3.71
C GLY A 119 -9.52 12.01 -3.62
N GLU A 120 -9.67 13.14 -2.93
CA GLU A 120 -8.56 14.01 -2.53
C GLU A 120 -7.69 13.31 -1.47
N PRO A 121 -6.40 13.68 -1.35
CA PRO A 121 -5.53 13.14 -0.31
C PRO A 121 -6.09 13.45 1.07
N GLU A 122 -5.90 12.54 2.03
CA GLU A 122 -6.42 12.68 3.41
C GLU A 122 -5.58 13.64 4.27
N GLY A 123 -5.29 14.82 3.74
CA GLY A 123 -4.48 15.84 4.39
C GLY A 123 -3.03 15.89 3.89
N PRO A 124 -2.26 16.85 4.39
CA PRO A 124 -0.84 16.95 4.06
C PRO A 124 -0.14 15.67 4.55
N GLU A 125 0.71 15.09 3.70
CA GLU A 125 1.53 13.89 3.98
C GLU A 125 0.84 12.51 3.88
N CYS A 126 -0.48 12.45 3.63
CA CYS A 126 -1.21 11.17 3.66
C CYS A 126 -1.36 10.43 2.32
N GLY A 127 -0.76 10.94 1.24
CA GLY A 127 -0.79 10.29 -0.08
C GLY A 127 -2.19 10.20 -0.70
N TRP A 128 -2.29 9.46 -1.80
CA TRP A 128 -3.49 9.38 -2.63
C TRP A 128 -4.21 8.05 -2.50
N ARG A 129 -5.52 8.12 -2.23
CA ARG A 129 -6.38 6.93 -2.24
C ARG A 129 -6.54 6.41 -3.65
N ALA A 130 -5.93 5.28 -3.95
CA ALA A 130 -6.12 4.59 -5.22
C ALA A 130 -6.99 3.34 -5.06
N GLN A 131 -7.83 3.10 -6.07
CA GLN A 131 -8.59 1.87 -6.19
C GLN A 131 -7.63 0.68 -6.35
N SER A 132 -7.71 -0.28 -5.42
CA SER A 132 -7.02 -1.56 -5.56
C SER A 132 -7.39 -2.23 -6.89
N ARG A 133 -6.43 -2.93 -7.49
CA ARG A 133 -6.59 -3.49 -8.83
C ARG A 133 -6.01 -4.89 -8.93
N THR A 134 -6.48 -5.61 -9.93
CA THR A 134 -5.93 -6.90 -10.34
C THR A 134 -5.15 -6.75 -11.65
N LEU A 135 -3.96 -7.31 -11.69
CA LEU A 135 -3.13 -7.48 -12.87
C LEU A 135 -3.09 -8.96 -13.23
N VAL A 136 -3.54 -9.29 -14.45
CA VAL A 136 -3.51 -10.67 -14.96
C VAL A 136 -2.26 -10.85 -15.81
N ILE A 137 -1.43 -11.84 -15.47
CA ILE A 137 -0.23 -12.20 -16.24
C ILE A 137 -0.42 -13.61 -16.80
N ALA A 138 -0.46 -13.72 -18.13
CA ALA A 138 -0.51 -15.00 -18.82
C ALA A 138 0.88 -15.63 -18.92
N VAL A 139 0.99 -16.90 -18.52
CA VAL A 139 2.21 -17.70 -18.55
C VAL A 139 2.12 -18.75 -19.66
N PRO A 140 3.06 -18.75 -20.62
CA PRO A 140 3.07 -19.73 -21.69
C PRO A 140 3.46 -21.11 -21.15
N GLU A 141 3.31 -22.15 -21.96
CA GLU A 141 3.74 -23.50 -21.56
C GLU A 141 5.21 -23.50 -21.10
N PRO A 142 5.55 -24.23 -20.02
CA PRO A 142 6.92 -24.36 -19.59
C PRO A 142 7.76 -24.96 -20.72
N ARG A 143 8.92 -24.36 -20.98
CA ARG A 143 9.86 -24.83 -22.01
C ARG A 143 10.43 -26.19 -21.56
N GLY A 144 9.70 -27.25 -21.88
CA GLY A 144 10.00 -28.62 -21.45
C GLY A 144 9.04 -29.68 -22.01
N SER A 145 7.90 -29.30 -22.59
CA SER A 145 7.00 -30.24 -23.26
C SER A 145 7.42 -30.46 -24.73
N VAL A 146 8.62 -31.01 -24.94
CA VAL A 146 9.00 -31.67 -26.21
C VAL A 146 8.99 -33.18 -25.97
N PHE A 147 7.91 -33.70 -25.41
CA PHE A 147 7.57 -35.11 -25.59
C PHE A 147 6.51 -35.18 -26.68
N GLY A 148 7.00 -35.24 -27.92
CA GLY A 148 6.16 -35.54 -29.07
C GLY A 148 5.51 -36.91 -28.89
N THR A 149 4.19 -36.95 -28.86
CA THR A 149 3.46 -38.17 -29.21
C THR A 149 3.36 -38.22 -30.73
N ARG A 150 4.13 -39.16 -31.29
CA ARG A 150 3.86 -39.73 -32.62
C ARG A 150 2.53 -40.45 -32.63
#